data_AF-A0A8H4WUH7-F1
#
_entry.id   AF-A0A8H4WUH7-F1
#
_cell.length_a   1.000
_cell.length_b   1.000
_cell.length_c   1.000
_cell.angle_alpha   90.00
_cell.angle_beta   90.00
_cell.angle_gamma   90.00
#
_symmetry.space_group_name_H-M   'P 1'
#
loop_
_entity.id
_entity.type
_entity.pdbx_description
1 polymer ?
#
loop_
_entity_poly.entity_id
_entity_poly.type
_entity_poly.pdbx_seq_one_letter_code
_entity_poly.pdbx_strand_id
1 'polypeptide(L)'
;MATEDFEDGRASSTLLVYFSAVRGLSEKEGAKYMRPAQYTPILGRLVYCTRLVFLEAILPRRAYTYAGFPARPRYGQLAALNAVRAEKMCDGTMSPLGEFLSLLAYGLPLRRSEGPVYHFFLERRWANHLMGW
;
A
#
# COMPACT_ATOMS: atom_id res chain seq x y z
N MET A 1 5.50 0.78 13.37
CA MET A 1 5.39 0.28 11.99
C MET A 1 4.47 1.14 11.11
N ALA A 2 3.16 1.19 11.35
CA ALA A 2 2.24 2.07 10.60
C ALA A 2 2.21 3.52 11.08
N THR A 3 2.54 3.73 12.36
CA THR A 3 2.63 5.03 13.05
C THR A 3 4.06 5.52 13.21
N GLU A 4 5.04 4.86 12.58
CA GLU A 4 6.43 5.31 12.63
C GLU A 4 6.57 6.67 11.95
N ASP A 5 7.27 7.58 12.60
CA ASP A 5 7.64 8.86 12.05
C ASP A 5 8.86 8.72 11.14
N PHE A 6 9.01 9.67 10.22
CA PHE A 6 10.19 9.74 9.36
C PHE A 6 11.36 10.29 10.16
N GLU A 7 12.46 9.56 10.17
CA GLU A 7 13.72 10.04 10.73
C GLU A 7 14.35 10.99 9.72
N ASP A 8 14.71 12.20 10.16
CA ASP A 8 15.25 13.27 9.31
C ASP A 8 14.40 13.61 8.07
N GLY A 9 13.07 13.38 8.16
CA GLY A 9 12.15 13.59 7.05
C GLY A 9 12.30 12.60 5.89
N ARG A 10 13.05 11.51 6.08
CA ARG A 10 13.28 10.49 5.04
C ARG A 10 12.23 9.40 5.12
N ALA A 11 11.37 9.31 4.11
CA ALA A 11 10.33 8.27 4.06
C ALA A 11 10.90 6.85 4.15
N SER A 12 12.08 6.61 3.58
CA SER A 12 12.78 5.31 3.60
C SER A 12 13.27 4.88 4.99
N SER A 13 13.23 5.75 6.01
CA SER A 13 13.57 5.37 7.38
C SER A 13 12.52 4.42 7.99
N THR A 14 11.31 4.40 7.44
CA THR A 14 10.22 3.58 7.97
C THR A 14 10.18 2.21 7.32
N LEU A 15 9.90 1.18 8.13
CA LEU A 15 9.91 -0.20 7.65
C LEU A 15 8.88 -0.44 6.55
N LEU A 16 7.70 0.20 6.65
CA LEU A 16 6.63 0.03 5.67
C LEU A 16 6.96 0.63 4.31
N VAL A 17 7.57 1.82 4.27
CA VAL A 17 7.99 2.44 3.01
C VAL A 17 9.13 1.65 2.37
N TYR A 18 10.07 1.17 3.18
CA TYR A 18 11.11 0.27 2.69
C TYR A 18 10.52 -1.03 2.10
N PHE A 19 9.59 -1.67 2.83
CA PHE A 19 8.90 -2.87 2.36
C PHE A 19 8.13 -2.62 1.07
N SER A 20 7.39 -1.52 0.95
CA SER A 20 6.67 -1.19 -0.27
C SER A 20 7.61 -0.98 -1.45
N ALA A 21 8.78 -0.37 -1.23
CA ALA A 21 9.79 -0.16 -2.27
C ALA A 21 10.35 -1.49 -2.79
N VAL A 22 10.67 -2.44 -1.88
CA VAL A 22 11.10 -3.79 -2.25
C VAL A 22 10.01 -4.52 -3.05
N ARG A 23 8.74 -4.35 -2.67
CA ARG A 23 7.61 -4.91 -3.44
C ARG A 23 7.42 -4.26 -4.82
N GLY A 24 8.09 -3.16 -5.10
CA GLY A 24 8.13 -2.49 -6.41
C GLY A 24 9.18 -3.03 -7.37
N LEU A 25 9.91 -4.08 -7.00
CA LEU A 25 10.90 -4.73 -7.86
C LEU A 25 10.29 -5.92 -8.62
N SER A 26 10.66 -6.09 -9.89
CA SER A 26 10.19 -7.19 -10.76
C SER A 26 10.78 -8.55 -10.34
N GLU A 27 10.06 -9.64 -10.61
CA GLU A 27 10.42 -10.98 -10.14
C GLU A 27 11.66 -11.59 -10.84
N LYS A 28 12.24 -12.57 -10.13
CA LYS A 28 13.49 -13.33 -10.31
C LYS A 28 14.76 -12.73 -9.72
N GLU A 29 15.05 -11.45 -9.91
CA GLU A 29 16.34 -10.87 -9.44
C GLU A 29 16.23 -9.45 -8.89
N GLY A 30 15.05 -8.83 -8.93
CA GLY A 30 14.91 -7.41 -8.60
C GLY A 30 15.66 -6.47 -9.56
N ALA A 31 16.05 -6.96 -10.73
CA ALA A 31 16.87 -6.24 -11.70
C ALA A 31 16.17 -5.03 -12.35
N LYS A 32 14.84 -4.92 -12.20
CA LYS A 32 14.02 -3.86 -12.81
C LYS A 32 12.91 -3.41 -11.87
N TYR A 33 12.56 -2.13 -11.94
CA TYR A 33 11.37 -1.60 -11.30
C TYR A 33 10.10 -2.08 -12.02
N MET A 34 9.06 -2.36 -11.25
CA MET A 34 7.73 -2.66 -11.77
C MET A 34 7.15 -1.45 -12.49
N ARG A 35 6.35 -1.73 -13.51
CA ARG A 35 5.57 -0.69 -14.19
C ARG A 35 4.46 -0.15 -13.29
N PRO A 36 4.06 1.12 -13.41
CA PRO A 36 2.91 1.70 -12.73
C PRO A 36 1.65 0.81 -12.74
N ALA A 37 1.33 0.14 -13.84
CA ALA A 37 0.21 -0.80 -13.92
C ALA A 37 0.28 -1.99 -12.96
N GLN A 38 1.49 -2.43 -12.61
CA GLN A 38 1.73 -3.55 -11.69
C GLN A 38 1.92 -3.09 -10.25
N TYR A 39 2.58 -1.95 -10.05
CA TYR A 39 2.92 -1.45 -8.72
C TYR A 39 1.77 -0.71 -8.03
N THR A 40 0.99 0.09 -8.76
CA THR A 40 -0.13 0.86 -8.19
C THR A 40 -1.16 -0.02 -7.46
N PRO A 41 -1.55 -1.20 -7.99
CA PRO A 41 -2.41 -2.14 -7.25
C PRO A 41 -1.77 -2.72 -5.98
N ILE A 42 -0.44 -2.85 -5.92
CA ILE A 42 0.27 -3.28 -4.70
C ILE A 42 0.16 -2.18 -3.64
N LEU A 43 0.47 -0.93 -4.00
CA LEU A 43 0.30 0.23 -3.11
C LEU A 43 -1.15 0.35 -2.61
N GLY A 44 -2.14 0.18 -3.48
CA GLY A 44 -3.56 0.24 -3.09
C GLY A 44 -3.93 -0.80 -2.04
N ARG A 45 -3.38 -2.03 -2.15
CA ARG A 45 -3.55 -3.07 -1.12
C ARG A 45 -2.86 -2.71 0.19
N LEU A 46 -1.66 -2.13 0.14
CA LEU A 46 -0.96 -1.67 1.34
C LEU A 46 -1.75 -0.57 2.06
N VAL A 47 -2.25 0.43 1.32
CA VAL A 47 -3.13 1.47 1.90
C VAL A 47 -4.35 0.86 2.58
N TYR A 48 -5.00 -0.12 1.94
CA TYR A 48 -6.15 -0.80 2.51
C TYR A 48 -5.79 -1.55 3.80
N CYS A 49 -4.75 -2.40 3.77
CA CYS A 49 -4.32 -3.18 4.94
C CYS A 49 -3.90 -2.26 6.10
N THR A 50 -3.12 -1.22 5.81
CA THR A 50 -2.68 -0.27 6.84
C THR A 50 -3.86 0.46 7.48
N ARG A 51 -4.90 0.85 6.70
CA ARG A 51 -6.13 1.43 7.25
C ARG A 51 -6.88 0.47 8.18
N LEU A 52 -6.94 -0.82 7.87
CA LEU A 52 -7.55 -1.81 8.76
C LEU A 52 -6.78 -1.94 10.08
N VAL A 53 -5.44 -1.96 10.01
CA VAL A 53 -4.59 -2.00 11.21
C VAL A 53 -4.78 -0.74 12.06
N PHE A 54 -4.88 0.44 11.45
CA PHE A 54 -5.20 1.68 12.16
C PHE A 54 -6.56 1.61 12.85
N LEU A 55 -7.61 1.16 12.14
CA LEU A 55 -8.94 1.04 12.72
C LEU A 55 -8.94 0.10 13.93
N GLU A 56 -8.24 -1.02 13.85
CA GLU A 56 -8.14 -1.98 14.94
C GLU A 56 -7.33 -1.43 16.12
N ALA A 57 -6.29 -0.63 15.87
CA ALA A 57 -5.48 -0.01 16.92
C ALA A 57 -6.23 1.14 17.64
N ILE A 58 -7.00 1.94 16.91
CA ILE A 58 -7.68 3.13 17.47
C ILE A 58 -9.03 2.76 18.10
N LEU A 59 -9.79 1.90 17.44
CA LEU A 59 -11.16 1.55 17.82
C LEU A 59 -11.37 0.03 17.89
N PRO A 60 -10.57 -0.69 18.69
CA PRO A 60 -10.71 -2.14 18.80
C PRO A 60 -12.09 -2.50 19.34
N ARG A 61 -12.72 -3.51 18.75
CA ARG A 61 -14.08 -3.93 19.16
C ARG A 61 -14.10 -4.47 20.58
N ARG A 62 -13.01 -5.10 21.01
CA ARG A 62 -12.80 -5.69 22.33
C ARG A 62 -11.46 -5.22 22.87
N ALA A 63 -11.31 -5.19 24.19
CA ALA A 63 -10.02 -4.85 24.79
C ALA A 63 -9.00 -5.95 24.47
N TYR A 64 -7.80 -5.55 24.07
CA TYR A 64 -6.66 -6.46 23.92
C TYR A 64 -5.81 -6.39 25.18
N THR A 65 -6.11 -7.27 26.14
CA THR A 65 -5.43 -7.34 27.43
C THR A 65 -3.92 -7.58 27.30
N TYR A 66 -3.50 -8.39 26.31
CA TYR A 66 -2.10 -8.69 26.05
C TYR A 66 -1.29 -7.51 25.50
N ALA A 67 -1.95 -6.55 24.83
CA ALA A 67 -1.32 -5.41 24.18
C ALA A 67 -1.66 -4.07 24.84
N GLY A 68 -2.43 -4.08 25.93
CA GLY A 68 -2.81 -2.89 26.67
C GLY A 68 -3.82 -1.97 25.95
N PHE A 69 -4.47 -2.43 24.88
CA PHE A 69 -5.46 -1.60 24.17
C PHE A 69 -6.85 -1.71 24.81
N PRO A 70 -7.45 -0.59 25.25
CA PRO A 70 -8.82 -0.60 25.77
C PRO A 70 -9.82 -0.83 24.64
N ALA A 71 -10.98 -1.40 24.95
CA ALA A 71 -12.08 -1.48 23.98
C ALA A 71 -12.52 -0.07 23.55
N ARG A 72 -13.01 0.06 22.31
CA ARG A 72 -13.49 1.34 21.79
C ARG A 72 -14.52 1.99 22.73
N PRO A 73 -14.48 3.32 22.91
CA PRO A 73 -15.45 4.03 23.73
C PRO A 73 -16.84 3.97 23.09
N ARG A 74 -17.90 4.08 23.90
CA ARG A 74 -19.29 4.11 23.39
C ARG A 74 -19.59 5.37 22.57
N TYR A 75 -18.96 6.48 22.92
CA TYR A 75 -19.14 7.79 22.29
C TYR A 75 -17.77 8.40 21.92
N GLY A 76 -17.75 9.40 21.04
CA GLY A 76 -16.49 10.09 20.66
C GLY A 76 -15.56 9.32 19.72
N GLN A 77 -16.01 8.18 19.17
CA GLN A 77 -15.22 7.34 18.26
C GLN A 77 -14.71 8.12 17.04
N LEU A 78 -15.55 8.99 16.47
CA LEU A 78 -15.18 9.81 15.33
C LEU A 78 -14.07 10.82 15.67
N ALA A 79 -14.11 11.42 16.86
CA ALA A 79 -13.09 12.36 17.31
C ALA A 79 -11.75 11.65 17.50
N ALA A 80 -11.75 10.48 18.14
CA ALA A 80 -10.56 9.65 18.30
C ALA A 80 -9.98 9.21 16.94
N LEU A 81 -10.82 8.79 16.00
CA LEU A 81 -10.39 8.43 14.65
C LEU A 81 -9.83 9.63 13.88
N ASN A 82 -10.51 10.79 13.94
CA ASN A 82 -10.09 11.98 13.22
C ASN A 82 -8.75 12.54 13.72
N ALA A 83 -8.48 12.45 15.03
CA ALA A 83 -7.20 12.88 15.58
C ALA A 83 -6.03 12.13 14.92
N VAL A 84 -6.08 10.80 14.87
CA VAL A 84 -5.04 9.98 14.25
C VAL A 84 -5.07 10.08 12.72
N ARG A 85 -6.26 10.19 12.12
CA ARG A 85 -6.41 10.32 10.67
C ARG A 85 -5.69 11.57 10.15
N ALA A 86 -5.92 12.71 10.79
CA ALA A 86 -5.34 13.99 10.37
C ALA A 86 -3.81 13.97 10.45
N GLU A 87 -3.27 13.30 11.47
CA GLU A 87 -1.84 13.24 11.71
C GLU A 87 -1.12 12.20 10.82
N LYS A 88 -1.71 11.02 10.63
CA LYS A 88 -1.00 9.86 10.06
C LYS A 88 -1.63 9.26 8.80
N MET A 89 -2.88 9.57 8.45
CA MET A 89 -3.59 8.87 7.36
C MET A 89 -3.95 9.75 6.16
N CYS A 90 -3.67 11.04 6.23
CA CYS A 90 -3.91 11.98 5.15
C CYS A 90 -2.69 12.09 4.22
N ASP A 91 -2.95 12.49 2.98
CA ASP A 91 -1.89 12.83 2.03
C ASP A 91 -1.09 14.04 2.54
N GLY A 92 0.21 14.06 2.26
CA GLY A 92 1.14 15.09 2.76
C GLY A 92 1.54 14.97 4.23
N THR A 93 1.10 13.92 4.94
CA THR A 93 1.60 13.61 6.29
C THR A 93 2.97 12.96 6.21
N MET A 94 3.86 13.25 7.17
CA MET A 94 5.16 12.57 7.32
C MET A 94 4.99 11.18 7.93
N SER A 95 4.20 10.34 7.25
CA SER A 95 3.88 8.98 7.69
C SER A 95 3.97 8.01 6.50
N PRO A 96 4.16 6.70 6.76
CA PRO A 96 4.17 5.69 5.71
C PRO A 96 2.90 5.70 4.86
N LEU A 97 1.75 5.98 5.47
CA LEU A 97 0.47 5.99 4.77
C LEU A 97 0.30 7.26 3.92
N GLY A 98 0.80 8.41 4.40
CA GLY A 98 0.89 9.63 3.60
C GLY A 98 1.71 9.41 2.33
N GLU A 99 2.91 8.83 2.48
CA GLU A 99 3.79 8.48 1.35
C GLU A 99 3.09 7.54 0.36
N PHE A 100 2.40 6.50 0.82
CA PHE A 100 1.67 5.60 -0.08
C PHE A 100 0.57 6.32 -0.86
N LEU A 101 -0.14 7.26 -0.24
CA LEU A 101 -1.15 8.06 -0.91
C LEU A 101 -0.54 8.98 -1.96
N SER A 102 0.59 9.63 -1.65
CA SER A 102 1.33 10.46 -2.60
C SER A 102 1.84 9.62 -3.79
N LEU A 103 2.41 8.43 -3.53
CA LEU A 103 2.85 7.50 -4.59
C LEU A 103 1.69 6.98 -5.44
N LEU A 104 0.52 6.72 -4.85
CA LEU A 104 -0.68 6.36 -5.60
C LEU A 104 -1.17 7.51 -6.47
N ALA A 105 -1.21 8.74 -5.94
CA ALA A 105 -1.59 9.93 -6.69
C ALA A 105 -0.67 10.15 -7.89
N TYR A 106 0.64 9.91 -7.73
CA TYR A 106 1.62 9.94 -8.80
C TYR A 106 1.47 8.79 -9.81
N GLY A 107 1.28 7.55 -9.33
CA GLY A 107 1.23 6.34 -10.15
C GLY A 107 -0.05 6.17 -10.97
N LEU A 108 -1.18 6.74 -10.52
CA LEU A 108 -2.46 6.60 -11.21
C LEU A 108 -2.49 7.25 -12.61
N PRO A 109 -2.05 8.51 -12.81
CA PRO A 109 -1.90 9.11 -14.12
C PRO A 109 -0.94 8.33 -15.03
N LEU A 110 0.21 7.91 -14.50
CA LEU A 110 1.19 7.12 -15.24
C LEU A 110 0.59 5.81 -15.73
N ARG A 111 -0.08 5.06 -14.85
CA ARG A 111 -0.79 3.82 -15.21
C ARG A 111 -1.81 4.04 -16.33
N ARG A 112 -2.51 5.17 -16.36
CA ARG A 112 -3.47 5.49 -17.42
C ARG A 112 -2.78 5.74 -18.75
N SER A 113 -1.59 6.35 -18.73
CA SER A 113 -0.80 6.63 -19.93
C SER A 113 -0.16 5.37 -20.55
N GLU A 114 0.03 4.30 -19.77
CA GLU A 114 0.59 3.03 -20.26
C GLU A 114 -0.33 2.28 -21.24
N GLY A 115 -1.58 2.73 -21.38
CA GLY A 115 -2.59 2.07 -22.20
C GLY A 115 -3.15 0.80 -21.53
N PRO A 116 -4.29 0.29 -22.01
CA PRO A 116 -4.86 -0.97 -21.55
C PRO A 116 -3.88 -2.13 -21.72
N VAL A 117 -3.64 -2.87 -20.64
CA VAL A 117 -2.89 -4.13 -20.67
C VAL A 117 -3.81 -5.20 -21.25
N TYR A 118 -3.99 -5.20 -22.57
CA TYR A 118 -4.55 -6.37 -23.25
C TYR A 118 -3.49 -7.46 -23.21
N HIS A 119 -3.61 -8.41 -22.28
CA HIS A 119 -2.87 -9.66 -22.44
C HIS A 119 -3.53 -10.44 -23.59
N PHE A 120 -2.98 -10.31 -24.81
CA PHE A 120 -3.28 -11.24 -25.90
C PHE A 120 -2.73 -12.63 -25.54
N PHE A 121 -3.53 -13.39 -24.79
CA PHE A 121 -3.25 -14.78 -24.39
C PHE A 121 -3.55 -15.78 -25.53
N LEU A 122 -3.51 -15.36 -26.80
CA LEU A 122 -3.90 -16.25 -27.91
C LEU A 122 -2.75 -16.80 -28.75
N GLU A 123 -1.51 -16.35 -28.59
CA GLU A 123 -0.46 -16.69 -29.58
C GLU A 123 0.52 -17.80 -29.14
N ARG A 124 0.51 -18.20 -27.86
CA ARG A 124 1.41 -19.27 -27.36
C ARG A 124 0.81 -20.67 -27.29
N ARG A 125 -0.50 -20.84 -27.49
CA ARG A 125 -1.13 -22.17 -27.47
C ARG A 125 -1.18 -22.85 -28.84
N TRP A 126 -1.13 -22.08 -29.93
CA TRP A 126 -1.22 -22.61 -31.30
C TRP A 126 0.13 -22.72 -32.02
N ALA A 127 1.15 -21.95 -31.62
CA ALA A 127 2.50 -22.06 -32.20
C ALA A 127 3.14 -23.44 -31.95
N ASN A 128 2.89 -24.05 -30.79
CA ASN A 128 3.41 -25.39 -30.47
C ASN A 128 2.64 -26.52 -31.16
N HIS A 129 1.50 -26.24 -31.80
CA HIS A 129 0.73 -27.25 -32.53
C HIS A 129 1.00 -27.25 -34.04
N LEU A 130 1.66 -26.21 -34.56
CA LEU A 130 1.92 -26.01 -35.99
C LEU A 130 3.39 -26.20 -36.42
N MET A 131 4.32 -26.37 -35.47
CA MET A 131 5.74 -26.73 -35.75
C MET A 131 6.07 -28.15 -35.25
N GLY A 132 5.17 -29.09 -35.53
CA GLY A 132 5.35 -30.51 -35.26
C GLY A 132 5.04 -31.34 -36.51
N TRP A 133 5.78 -31.08 -37.59
CA TRP A 133 6.02 -31.96 -38.75
C TRP A 133 7.42 -31.64 -39.28
#